data_AF-A0A2D9CA52-F1
#
_entry.id   AF-A0A2D9CA52-F1
#
_cell.length_a   1.000
_cell.length_b   1.000
_cell.length_c   1.000
_cell.angle_alpha   90.00
_cell.angle_beta   90.00
_cell.angle_gamma   90.00
#
_symmetry.space_group_name_H-M   'P 1'
#
loop_
_entity.id
_entity.type
_entity.pdbx_description
1 polymer ?
#
loop_
_entity_poly.entity_id
_entity_poly.type
_entity_poly.pdbx_seq_one_letter_code
_entity_poly.pdbx_strand_id
1 'polypeptide(L)'
;MLTHGHDRLVENTLGLVGEAGEVAEKIKKKIRDGEKVTSDEIIKELGDVLFYTTALANYFLSDIGVVMEMNITKLDDREKRGTLKGSGDNR
;
A
#
# COMPACT_ATOMS: atom_id res chain seq x y z
N MET A 1 -17.74 -16.11 7.90
CA MET A 1 -16.86 -16.70 8.93
C MET A 1 -15.65 -15.78 9.05
N LEU A 2 -15.24 -15.39 10.26
CA LEU A 2 -14.01 -14.60 10.43
C LEU A 2 -12.80 -15.55 10.38
N THR A 3 -11.82 -15.27 9.53
CA THR A 3 -10.56 -16.02 9.47
C THR A 3 -9.61 -15.60 10.60
N HIS A 4 -8.73 -16.51 11.00
CA HIS A 4 -7.75 -16.33 12.08
C HIS A 4 -6.38 -16.91 11.67
N GLY A 5 -5.32 -16.54 12.40
CA GLY A 5 -4.00 -17.13 12.23
C GLY A 5 -3.49 -17.06 10.78
N HIS A 6 -3.03 -18.19 10.25
CA HIS A 6 -2.48 -18.27 8.90
C HIS A 6 -3.49 -17.88 7.80
N ASP A 7 -4.74 -18.31 7.92
CA ASP A 7 -5.77 -18.00 6.90
C ASP A 7 -6.05 -16.50 6.84
N ARG A 8 -6.06 -15.83 7.99
CA ARG A 8 -6.20 -14.36 8.05
C ARG A 8 -5.03 -13.64 7.41
N LEU A 9 -3.81 -14.13 7.61
CA LEU A 9 -2.60 -13.57 6.97
C LEU A 9 -2.71 -13.65 5.45
N VAL A 10 -3.09 -14.83 4.93
CA VAL A 10 -3.25 -15.06 3.50
C VAL A 10 -4.36 -14.18 2.93
N GLU A 11 -5.53 -14.15 3.57
CA GLU A 11 -6.66 -13.29 3.16
C GLU A 11 -6.27 -11.81 3.10
N ASN A 12 -5.63 -11.28 4.15
CA ASN A 12 -5.21 -9.88 4.20
C ASN A 12 -4.13 -9.57 3.16
N THR A 13 -3.22 -10.51 2.91
CA THR A 13 -2.16 -10.35 1.89
C THR A 13 -2.76 -10.31 0.49
N LEU A 14 -3.68 -11.23 0.18
CA LEU A 14 -4.37 -11.26 -1.11
C LEU A 14 -5.28 -10.04 -1.29
N GLY A 15 -5.96 -9.60 -0.23
CA GLY A 15 -6.71 -8.36 -0.20
C GLY A 15 -5.85 -7.15 -0.56
N LEU A 16 -4.71 -6.97 0.11
CA LEU A 16 -3.75 -5.90 -0.21
C LEU A 16 -3.38 -5.86 -1.69
N VAL A 17 -3.06 -7.02 -2.28
CA VAL A 17 -2.68 -7.13 -3.70
C VAL A 17 -3.86 -6.80 -4.61
N GLY A 18 -5.06 -7.26 -4.25
CA GLY A 18 -6.31 -6.96 -4.98
C GLY A 18 -6.55 -5.46 -5.07
N GLU A 19 -6.56 -4.77 -3.92
CA GLU A 19 -6.83 -3.32 -3.86
C GLU A 19 -5.75 -2.50 -4.56
N ALA A 20 -4.48 -2.91 -4.48
CA ALA A 20 -3.40 -2.28 -5.25
C ALA A 20 -3.61 -2.45 -6.77
N GLY A 21 -4.16 -3.59 -7.19
CA GLY A 21 -4.60 -3.82 -8.56
C GLY A 21 -5.75 -2.92 -8.99
N GLU A 22 -6.73 -2.68 -8.10
CA GLU A 22 -7.85 -1.77 -8.35
C GLU A 22 -7.37 -0.33 -8.52
N VAL A 23 -6.44 0.14 -7.68
CA VAL A 23 -5.78 1.45 -7.85
C VAL A 23 -5.17 1.56 -9.25
N ALA A 24 -4.40 0.56 -9.68
CA ALA A 24 -3.80 0.54 -11.02
C ALA A 24 -4.85 0.54 -12.13
N GLU A 25 -5.96 -0.18 -11.95
CA GLU A 25 -7.06 -0.20 -12.91
C GLU A 25 -7.78 1.15 -13.02
N LYS A 26 -8.06 1.82 -11.88
CA LYS A 26 -8.67 3.16 -11.87
C LYS A 26 -7.78 4.19 -12.55
N ILE A 27 -6.47 4.18 -12.27
CA ILE A 27 -5.50 5.07 -12.95
C ILE A 27 -5.48 4.79 -14.45
N LYS A 28 -5.43 3.51 -14.87
CA LYS A 28 -5.48 3.11 -16.29
C LYS A 28 -6.75 3.62 -16.96
N LYS A 29 -7.91 3.47 -16.32
CA LYS A 29 -9.20 3.98 -16.83
C LYS A 29 -9.20 5.51 -16.90
N LYS A 30 -8.65 6.21 -15.91
CA LYS A 30 -8.52 7.68 -15.93
C LYS A 30 -7.67 8.17 -17.11
N ILE A 31 -6.56 7.48 -17.41
CA ILE A 31 -5.71 7.78 -18.57
C ILE A 31 -6.46 7.53 -19.89
N ARG A 32 -7.22 6.43 -19.98
CA ARG A 32 -7.95 6.04 -21.20
C ARG A 32 -9.19 6.91 -21.46
N ASP A 33 -9.95 7.20 -20.40
CA ASP A 33 -11.32 7.73 -20.48
C ASP A 33 -11.44 9.19 -19.97
N GLY A 34 -10.35 9.77 -19.45
CA GLY A 34 -10.30 11.14 -18.93
C GLY A 34 -11.06 11.33 -17.62
N GLU A 35 -11.84 12.42 -17.54
CA GLU A 35 -12.61 12.84 -16.35
C GLU A 35 -13.73 11.88 -15.91
N LYS A 36 -13.93 10.75 -16.62
CA LYS A 36 -14.92 9.74 -16.22
C LYS A 36 -14.53 9.00 -14.94
N VAL A 37 -13.24 8.95 -14.61
CA VAL A 37 -12.77 8.40 -13.32
C VAL A 37 -12.41 9.56 -12.41
N THR A 38 -13.19 9.69 -11.35
CA THR A 38 -13.02 10.77 -10.37
C THR A 38 -11.83 10.49 -9.47
N SER A 39 -11.26 11.56 -8.89
CA SER A 39 -10.21 11.39 -7.88
C SER A 39 -10.72 10.66 -6.63
N ASP A 40 -12.00 10.84 -6.29
CA ASP A 40 -12.63 10.19 -5.13
C ASP A 40 -12.64 8.66 -5.27
N GLU A 41 -12.88 8.14 -6.47
CA GLU A 41 -12.77 6.70 -6.73
C GLU A 41 -11.36 6.17 -6.50
N ILE A 42 -10.33 6.91 -6.90
CA ILE A 42 -8.93 6.50 -6.68
C ILE A 42 -8.59 6.56 -5.19
N ILE A 43 -9.04 7.62 -4.50
CA ILE A 43 -8.84 7.79 -3.05
C ILE A 43 -9.50 6.65 -2.27
N LYS A 44 -10.66 6.16 -2.73
CA LYS A 44 -11.32 5.01 -2.13
C LYS A 44 -10.45 3.76 -2.20
N GLU A 45 -9.95 3.39 -3.39
CA GLU A 45 -9.09 2.19 -3.51
C GLU A 45 -7.78 2.35 -2.73
N LEU A 46 -7.22 3.57 -2.65
CA LEU A 46 -6.07 3.85 -1.78
C LEU A 46 -6.39 3.66 -0.29
N GLY A 47 -7.61 3.96 0.13
CA GLY A 47 -8.12 3.68 1.46
C GLY A 47 -8.18 2.18 1.75
N ASP A 48 -8.62 1.38 0.78
CA ASP A 48 -8.69 -0.07 0.90
C ASP A 48 -7.28 -0.70 0.94
N VAL A 49 -6.31 -0.16 0.19
CA VAL A 49 -4.87 -0.50 0.34
C VAL A 49 -4.36 -0.18 1.75
N LEU A 50 -4.69 1.01 2.28
CA LEU A 50 -4.29 1.41 3.63
C LEU A 50 -4.90 0.50 4.70
N PHE A 51 -6.16 0.08 4.51
CA PHE A 51 -6.85 -0.85 5.39
C PHE A 51 -6.09 -2.18 5.49
N TYR A 52 -5.79 -2.83 4.36
CA TYR A 52 -5.07 -4.10 4.37
C TYR A 52 -3.62 -3.96 4.85
N THR A 53 -2.95 -2.84 4.54
CA THR A 53 -1.63 -2.54 5.10
C THR A 53 -1.67 -2.47 6.63
N THR A 54 -2.68 -1.80 7.18
CA THR A 54 -2.90 -1.72 8.63
C THR A 54 -3.23 -3.08 9.23
N ALA A 55 -4.07 -3.87 8.58
CA ALA A 55 -4.42 -5.22 9.02
C ALA A 55 -3.20 -6.15 9.08
N LEU A 56 -2.28 -6.03 8.11
CA LEU A 56 -1.01 -6.77 8.10
C LEU A 56 -0.04 -6.27 9.17
N ALA A 57 0.07 -4.94 9.37
CA ALA A 57 0.88 -4.39 10.46
C ALA A 57 0.43 -4.94 11.83
N ASN A 58 -0.88 -4.96 12.08
CA ASN A 58 -1.47 -5.51 13.30
C ASN A 58 -1.21 -7.01 13.45
N TYR A 59 -1.22 -7.77 12.34
CA TYR A 59 -0.89 -9.20 12.37
C TYR A 59 0.52 -9.46 12.92
N PHE A 60 1.47 -8.56 12.62
CA PHE A 60 2.84 -8.59 13.13
C PHE A 60 3.03 -7.86 14.46
N LEU A 61 1.95 -7.68 15.24
CA LEU A 61 1.97 -7.00 16.55
C LEU A 61 2.54 -5.58 16.50
N SER A 62 2.37 -4.91 15.36
CA SER A 62 2.72 -3.50 15.13
C SER A 62 1.45 -2.69 14.86
N ASP A 63 1.61 -1.44 14.42
CA ASP A 63 0.53 -0.58 13.95
C ASP A 63 0.97 0.27 12.75
N ILE A 64 0.01 0.93 12.10
CA ILE A 64 0.27 1.73 10.90
C ILE A 64 1.17 2.94 11.18
N GLY A 65 1.13 3.51 12.38
CA GLY A 65 1.97 4.63 12.78
C GLY A 65 3.45 4.23 12.83
N VAL A 66 3.75 3.08 13.45
CA VAL A 66 5.11 2.51 13.47
C VAL A 66 5.61 2.23 12.05
N VAL A 67 4.78 1.62 11.20
CA VAL A 67 5.14 1.34 9.79
C VAL A 67 5.45 2.63 9.03
N MET A 68 4.65 3.69 9.24
CA MET A 68 4.87 5.01 8.64
C MET A 68 6.18 5.64 9.10
N GLU A 69 6.44 5.66 10.42
CA GLU A 69 7.66 6.23 10.99
C GLU A 69 8.93 5.52 10.50
N MET A 70 8.90 4.18 10.46
CA MET A 70 9.99 3.37 9.90
C MET A 70 10.23 3.71 8.42
N ASN A 71 9.16 3.91 7.65
CA ASN A 71 9.28 4.26 6.24
C ASN A 71 9.85 5.67 6.04
N ILE A 72 9.40 6.66 6.79
CA ILE A 72 9.90 8.04 6.75
C ILE A 72 11.40 8.05 7.10
N THR A 73 11.77 7.46 8.24
CA THR A 73 13.17 7.37 8.70
C THR A 73 14.08 6.76 7.63
N LYS A 74 13.63 5.68 6.99
CA LYS A 74 14.35 5.02 5.89
C LYS A 74 14.51 5.91 4.65
N LEU A 75 13.49 6.70 4.30
CA LEU A 75 13.54 7.60 3.15
C LEU A 75 14.44 8.81 3.41
N ASP A 76 14.37 9.41 4.60
CA ASP A 76 15.24 10.52 5.01
C ASP A 76 16.71 10.11 5.03
N ASP A 77 17.01 8.90 5.50
CA ASP A 77 18.35 8.33 5.50
C ASP A 77 18.89 8.09 4.06
N ARG A 78 18.02 7.63 3.14
CA ARG A 78 18.37 7.53 1.72
C ARG A 78 18.58 8.89 1.07
N GLU A 79 17.80 9.90 1.45
CA GLU A 79 17.96 11.27 0.98
C GLU A 79 19.32 11.83 1.42
N LYS A 80 19.66 11.71 2.70
CA LYS A 80 20.94 12.18 3.27
C LYS A 80 22.17 11.55 2.60
N ARG A 81 22.06 10.29 2.18
CA ARG A 81 23.13 9.60 1.44
C ARG A 81 23.15 9.88 -0.06
N GLY A 82 22.18 10.62 -0.59
CA GLY A 82 22.04 10.85 -2.03
C GLY A 82 21.63 9.58 -2.81
N THR A 83 21.12 8.53 -2.13
CA THR A 83 20.72 7.25 -2.75
C THR A 83 19.21 7.12 -2.94
N LEU A 84 18.45 8.21 -2.77
CA LEU A 84 17.00 8.24 -2.99
C LEU A 84 16.63 7.81 -4.43
N LYS A 85 17.48 8.15 -5.40
CA LYS A 85 17.38 7.71 -6.80
C LYS A 85 18.23 6.46 -7.04
N GLY A 86 17.86 5.34 -6.42
CA GLY A 86 18.51 4.05 -6.63
C GLY A 86 17.71 3.15 -7.57
N SER A 87 18.28 2.82 -8.73
CA SER A 87 17.79 1.77 -9.62
C SER A 87 17.89 0.41 -8.92
N GLY A 88 16.80 -0.04 -8.30
CA GLY A 88 16.47 -1.45 -8.06
C GLY A 88 17.30 -2.25 -7.04
N ASP A 89 18.63 -2.17 -7.06
CA ASP A 89 19.40 -3.39 -6.81
C ASP A 89 20.22 -3.45 -5.52
N ASN A 90 20.25 -2.42 -4.69
CA ASN A 90 20.81 -2.54 -3.33
C ASN A 90 19.95 -1.76 -2.33
N ARG A 91 19.10 -2.51 -1.62
CA ARG A 91 18.35 -2.07 -0.45
C ARG A 91 18.98 -2.65 0.80
#